data_AF-A0A2S1ETE3-F1
#
_entry.id   AF-A0A2S1ETE3-F1
#
_cell.length_a   1.000
_cell.length_b   1.000
_cell.length_c   1.000
_cell.angle_alpha   90.00
_cell.angle_beta   90.00
_cell.angle_gamma   90.00
#
_symmetry.space_group_name_H-M   'P 1'
#
loop_
_entity.id
_entity.type
_entity.pdbx_description
1 polymer ?
#
loop_
_entity_poly.entity_id
_entity_poly.type
_entity_poly.pdbx_seq_one_letter_code
_entity_poly.pdbx_strand_id
1 'polypeptide(L)' 'MGSFVMGVDPVQKTIKVMGMLDDTTSEEHYDKLIVATDSRSEVPALKGIDSSNVTLIKDKMQRLLFCCLSLTNKLP' A
#
# COMPACT_ATOMS: atom_id res chain seq x y z
N MET A 1 -12.19 -0.22 -7.72
CA MET A 1 -11.57 1.12 -7.80
C MET A 1 -10.84 1.36 -6.51
N GLY A 2 -9.53 1.63 -6.57
CA GLY A 2 -8.72 1.91 -5.39
C GLY A 2 -8.66 3.41 -5.12
N SER A 3 -8.66 3.79 -3.85
CA SER A 3 -8.55 5.17 -3.41
C SER A 3 -7.46 5.27 -2.34
N PHE A 4 -6.71 6.36 -2.35
CA PHE A 4 -5.64 6.63 -1.40
C PHE A 4 -5.94 7.90 -0.62
N VAL A 5 -5.96 7.81 0.70
CA VAL A 5 -6.15 8.97 1.58
C VAL A 5 -4.84 9.76 1.63
N MET A 6 -4.89 10.99 1.14
CA MET A 6 -3.75 11.91 1.04
C MET A 6 -3.56 12.76 2.29
N GLY A 7 -4.65 13.06 3.01
CA GLY A 7 -4.63 13.92 4.17
C GLY A 7 -5.94 13.93 4.93
N VAL A 8 -5.88 14.37 6.18
CA VAL A 8 -7.02 14.48 7.09
C VAL A 8 -6.96 15.86 7.76
N ASP A 9 -8.03 16.64 7.64
CA ASP A 9 -8.26 17.84 8.46
C ASP A 9 -9.28 17.49 9.56
N PRO A 10 -8.82 17.34 10.83
CA PRO A 10 -9.71 17.03 11.95
C PRO A 10 -10.54 18.23 12.43
N VAL A 11 -10.11 19.46 12.13
CA VAL A 11 -10.81 20.69 12.53
C VAL A 11 -12.01 20.91 11.62
N GLN A 12 -11.80 20.79 10.30
CA GLN A 12 -12.86 20.90 9.30
C GLN A 12 -13.64 19.61 9.10
N LYS A 13 -13.16 18.50 9.68
CA LYS A 13 -13.70 17.15 9.51
C LYS A 13 -13.78 16.75 8.03
N THR A 14 -12.67 16.97 7.31
CA THR A 14 -12.53 16.56 5.91
C THR A 14 -11.37 15.59 5.71
N ILE A 15 -11.47 14.79 4.65
CA ILE A 15 -10.37 13.98 4.13
C ILE A 15 -10.12 14.35 2.67
N LYS A 16 -8.85 14.34 2.28
CA LYS A 16 -8.44 14.45 0.88
C LYS A 16 -8.15 13.06 0.34
N VAL A 17 -8.81 12.68 -0.74
CA VAL A 17 -8.72 11.34 -1.34
C VAL A 17 -8.25 11.47 -2.78
N MET A 18 -7.41 10.53 -3.23
CA MET A 18 -6.94 10.42 -4.61
C MET A 18 -7.40 9.08 -5.20
N GLY A 19 -7.97 9.10 -6.40
CA GLY A 19 -8.25 7.90 -7.18
C GLY A 19 -6.95 7.27 -7.68
N MET A 20 -6.75 5.97 -7.48
CA MET A 20 -5.51 5.27 -7.86
C MET A 20 -5.40 4.95 -9.36
N LEU A 21 -6.46 5.20 -10.14
CA LEU A 21 -6.51 4.88 -11.57
C LEU A 21 -6.45 6.13 -12.46
N ASP A 22 -6.96 7.25 -11.95
CA ASP A 22 -7.18 8.48 -12.70
C ASP A 22 -6.53 9.71 -12.04
N ASP A 23 -5.89 9.52 -10.88
CA ASP A 23 -5.24 10.57 -10.07
C ASP A 23 -6.16 11.73 -9.66
N THR A 24 -7.47 11.60 -9.87
CA THR A 24 -8.45 12.61 -9.51
C THR A 24 -8.49 12.76 -7.99
N THR A 25 -8.35 14.00 -7.51
CA THR A 25 -8.45 14.29 -6.07
C THR A 25 -9.81 14.89 -5.71
N SER A 26 -10.41 14.38 -4.65
CA SER A 26 -11.63 14.90 -4.04
C SER A 26 -11.41 15.25 -2.57
N GLU A 27 -12.30 16.08 -2.04
CA GLU A 27 -12.40 16.37 -0.62
C GLU A 27 -13.77 15.94 -0.11
N GLU A 28 -13.79 15.20 1.00
CA GLU A 28 -15.00 14.60 1.55
C GLU A 28 -15.14 14.91 3.04
N HIS A 29 -16.34 15.24 3.48
CA HIS A 29 -16.66 15.43 4.89
C HIS A 29 -16.99 14.13 5.60
N TYR A 30 -16.66 14.05 6.88
CA TYR A 30 -17.04 12.94 7.75
C TYR A 30 -17.69 13.42 9.05
N ASP A 31 -18.63 12.64 9.56
CA ASP A 31 -19.14 12.81 10.93
C ASP A 31 -18.21 12.14 11.95
N LYS A 32 -17.70 10.95 11.58
CA LYS A 32 -16.73 10.17 12.34
C LYS A 32 -15.71 9.55 11.39
N LEU A 33 -14.43 9.62 11.77
CA LEU A 33 -13.34 8.99 11.03
C LEU A 33 -12.81 7.79 11.81
N ILE A 34 -12.80 6.61 11.17
CA ILE A 34 -12.20 5.40 11.72
C ILE A 34 -10.86 5.18 11.03
N VAL A 35 -9.77 5.22 11.81
CA VAL A 35 -8.41 5.00 11.28
C VAL A 35 -8.05 3.53 11.45
N ALA A 36 -8.01 2.80 10.33
CA ALA A 36 -7.65 1.38 10.27
C ALA A 36 -6.63 1.12 9.15
N THR A 37 -5.63 1.99 9.00
CA THR A 37 -4.64 1.97 7.90
C THR A 37 -3.56 0.89 8.04
N ASP A 38 -3.65 0.03 9.07
CA ASP A 38 -2.68 -1.02 9.42
C ASP A 38 -1.22 -0.51 9.47
N SER A 39 -0.28 -1.41 9.74
CA SER A 39 1.16 -1.19 9.72
C SER A 39 1.75 -1.29 8.31
N ARG A 40 3.00 -0.86 8.13
CA ARG A 40 3.81 -1.20 6.94
C ARG A 40 5.10 -1.89 7.38
N SER A 41 5.64 -2.76 6.53
CA SER A 41 6.98 -3.32 6.76
C SER A 41 8.01 -2.21 6.67
N GLU A 42 8.93 -2.18 7.64
CA GLU A 42 10.08 -1.28 7.60
C GLU A 42 11.07 -1.75 6.53
N VAL A 43 11.49 -0.83 5.66
CA VAL A 43 12.42 -1.09 4.56
C VAL A 43 13.74 -0.39 4.89
N PRO A 44 14.78 -1.12 5.36
CA PRO A 44 16.04 -0.49 5.75
C PRO A 44 16.80 0.06 4.53
N ALA A 45 17.59 1.12 4.73
CA ALA A 45 18.39 1.72 3.67
C ALA A 45 19.64 0.88 3.31
N LEU A 46 19.42 -0.31 2.75
CA LEU A 46 20.46 -1.23 2.32
C LEU A 46 20.64 -1.18 0.80
N LYS A 47 21.90 -1.17 0.34
CA LYS A 47 22.19 -1.25 -1.10
C LYS A 47 21.64 -2.57 -1.66
N GLY A 48 20.83 -2.48 -2.71
CA GLY A 48 20.24 -3.64 -3.38
C GLY A 48 18.88 -4.09 -2.84
N ILE A 49 18.27 -3.34 -1.91
CA ILE A 49 16.93 -3.66 -1.39
C ILE A 49 15.83 -3.63 -2.45
N ASP A 50 16.01 -2.85 -3.51
CA ASP A 50 15.09 -2.76 -4.66
C ASP A 50 15.29 -3.89 -5.69
N SER A 51 16.14 -4.89 -5.40
CA SER A 51 16.35 -6.04 -6.29
C SER A 51 15.07 -6.85 -6.46
N SER A 52 14.81 -7.36 -7.67
CA SER A 52 13.70 -8.29 -7.93
C SER A 52 13.79 -9.61 -7.14
N ASN A 53 14.95 -9.91 -6.57
CA ASN A 53 15.19 -11.08 -5.73
C ASN A 53 14.88 -10.81 -4.24
N VAL A 54 14.54 -9.57 -3.89
CA VAL A 54 14.10 -9.17 -2.55
C VAL A 54 12.58 -8.95 -2.62
N THR A 55 11.84 -9.55 -1.69
CA THR A 55 10.38 -9.39 -1.65
C THR A 55 9.88 -9.23 -0.22
N LEU A 56 8.81 -8.45 -0.08
CA LEU A 56 8.10 -8.31 1.20
C LEU A 56 7.05 -9.43 1.32
N ILE A 57 6.69 -9.79 2.55
CA ILE A 57 5.60 -10.73 2.83
C ILE A 57 4.70 -10.11 3.90
N LYS A 58 3.71 -9.34 3.45
CA LYS A 58 2.69 -8.72 4.30
C LYS A 58 1.28 -9.07 3.82
N ASP A 59 1.01 -8.79 2.55
CA ASP A 59 -0.35 -8.90 1.99
C ASP A 59 -0.51 -10.06 1.01
N LYS A 60 -1.77 -10.35 0.64
CA LYS A 60 -2.11 -11.47 -0.25
C LYS A 60 -1.36 -11.43 -1.58
N MET A 61 -1.23 -10.25 -2.18
CA MET A 61 -0.53 -10.07 -3.46
C MET A 61 0.96 -10.44 -3.35
N GLN A 62 1.60 -10.03 -2.26
CA GLN A 62 3.00 -10.35 -1.97
C GLN A 62 3.19 -11.86 -1.71
N ARG A 63 2.26 -12.49 -0.99
CA ARG A 63 2.27 -13.95 -0.78
C ARG A 63 2.17 -14.72 -2.10
N LEU A 64 1.29 -14.29 -3.02
CA LEU A 64 1.15 -14.89 -4.34
C LEU A 64 2.44 -14.75 -5.15
N LEU A 65 3.07 -13.58 -5.15
CA LEU A 65 4.35 -13.34 -5.82
C LEU A 65 5.45 -14.25 -5.29
N PHE A 66 5.59 -14.37 -3.96
CA PHE A 66 6.54 -15.28 -3.33
C PHE A 66 6.31 -16.74 -3.74
N CYS A 67 5.04 -17.19 -3.77
CA CYS A 67 4.69 -18.54 -4.23
C CYS A 67 5.15 -18.77 -5.67
N CYS A 68 4.84 -17.84 -6.58
CA CYS A 68 5.28 -17.91 -7.98
C CYS A 68 6.81 -17.96 -8.12
N LEU A 69 7.54 -17.09 -7.42
CA LEU A 69 9.01 -17.08 -7.41
C LEU A 69 9.60 -18.39 -6.86
N SER A 70 8.95 -18.99 -5.86
CA SER A 70 9.41 -20.26 -5.26
C SER A 70 9.18 -21.47 -6.17
N LEU A 71 8.17 -21.41 -7.03
CA LEU A 71 7.85 -22.45 -8.01
C LEU A 71 8.75 -22.39 -9.24
N THR A 72 9.14 -21.19 -9.69
CA THR A 72 10.03 -21.01 -10.85
C THR A 72 11.49 -21.36 -10.54
N ASN A 73 11.97 -21.09 -9.31
CA ASN A 73 13.34 -21.45 -8.89
C ASN A 73 13.50 -22.92 -8.47
N LYS A 74 12.43 -23.73 -8.50
CA LYS A 74 12.44 -25.16 -8.18
C LYS A 74 12.51 -26.08 -9.41
N LEU A 75 12.60 -25.53 -10.61
CA LEU A 75 12.85 -26.32 -11.82
C LEU A 75 14.37 -26.41 -12.06
N PRO A 76 14.94 -27.62 -12.21
CA PRO A 76 16.36 -27.84 -12.46
C PRO A 76 16.84 -27.26 -13.80
#